data_AF-A0A0D2J1X5-F1
#
_entry.id   AF-A0A0D2J1X5-F1
#
_cell.length_a   1.000
_cell.length_b   1.000
_cell.length_c   1.000
_cell.angle_alpha   90.00
_cell.angle_beta   90.00
_cell.angle_gamma   90.00
#
_symmetry.space_group_name_H-M   'P 1'
#
loop_
_entity.id
_entity.type
_entity.pdbx_description
1 polymer ?
#
loop_
_entity_poly.entity_id
_entity_poly.type
_entity_poly.pdbx_seq_one_letter_code
_entity_poly.pdbx_strand_id
1 'polypeptide(L)'
;MEQNTPRYTRQTLASQSKSQARSNVTPKSTLPTSVSTTSAPRTEVPKTATVRDADFKYTQLIPRGVEICEYENPNLDGAYGHFGSKRPSNPAESREFYRSVVQKALAGRADRDIDDSIFLPMDTNFVKSVLTAYGRMGKAGVSEAWFKGYACQKLFVGPYAVLEDDTERQLCAVLCPEVSLKPSSSTSRCIWHAPPIISNQPPSKPFSFDTRADCQFWLSDKIINPEYRTHAKHFVHLKDLGTFCPYFSIEFKATTGDRQVADNQIAVDGLVSLFNRYRLKVLAFPHSTQKQFKLVRHYGLTMEKDHWTVWLFQPKTAKKATWAGCTVRILHTGSCETEEEVVTLLEWINEIHRWGLCEYALGCEEDVKEILSKNSGNLRISAMGVSKETETVKETGTVEEV
;
A
#
# COMPACT_ATOMS: atom_id res chain seq x y z
N MET A 1 -15.60 4.39 -41.09
CA MET A 1 -14.57 4.28 -40.03
C MET A 1 -15.30 4.21 -38.71
N GLU A 2 -15.48 3.01 -38.17
CA GLU A 2 -16.15 2.80 -36.89
C GLU A 2 -15.22 3.18 -35.74
N GLN A 3 -15.64 4.15 -34.93
CA GLN A 3 -14.93 4.53 -33.71
C GLN A 3 -15.28 3.52 -32.61
N ASN A 4 -14.36 2.59 -32.35
CA ASN A 4 -14.45 1.70 -31.20
C ASN A 4 -14.25 2.51 -29.90
N THR A 5 -15.32 2.66 -29.14
CA THR A 5 -15.28 3.23 -27.79
C THR A 5 -14.49 2.30 -26.86
N PRO A 6 -13.62 2.82 -25.97
CA PRO A 6 -12.82 1.95 -25.10
C PRO A 6 -13.66 1.23 -24.04
N ARG A 7 -13.36 -0.06 -23.81
CA ARG A 7 -14.12 -0.99 -22.96
C ARG A 7 -14.16 -0.68 -21.45
N TYR A 8 -13.45 0.34 -20.96
CA TYR A 8 -13.37 0.66 -19.52
C TYR A 8 -14.55 1.49 -18.97
N THR A 9 -15.48 1.93 -19.81
CA THR A 9 -16.73 2.59 -19.37
C THR A 9 -17.87 1.61 -19.05
N ARG A 10 -17.65 0.30 -19.14
CA ARG A 10 -18.69 -0.70 -18.87
C ARG A 10 -18.84 -0.95 -17.37
N GLN A 11 -19.97 -0.54 -16.80
CA GLN A 11 -20.35 -0.88 -15.42
C GLN A 11 -20.17 -2.38 -15.16
N THR A 12 -19.48 -2.72 -14.06
CA THR A 12 -19.25 -4.11 -13.65
C THR A 12 -20.55 -4.73 -13.11
N LEU A 13 -20.73 -6.04 -13.26
CA LEU A 13 -21.91 -6.77 -12.75
C LEU A 13 -22.14 -6.58 -11.22
N ALA A 14 -21.08 -6.26 -10.47
CA ALA A 14 -21.13 -5.93 -9.05
C ALA A 14 -21.82 -4.58 -8.76
N SER A 15 -21.88 -3.66 -9.72
CA SER A 15 -22.54 -2.36 -9.60
C SER A 15 -24.03 -2.42 -9.97
N GLN A 16 -24.44 -3.33 -10.85
CA GLN A 16 -25.86 -3.56 -11.21
C GLN A 16 -26.64 -4.29 -10.11
N SER A 17 -25.97 -5.11 -9.29
CA SER A 17 -26.61 -5.86 -8.20
C SER A 17 -27.01 -4.97 -7.01
N LYS A 18 -26.45 -3.75 -6.88
CA LYS A 18 -26.89 -2.77 -5.86
C LYS A 18 -28.06 -1.89 -6.31
N SER A 19 -28.29 -1.69 -7.60
CA SER A 19 -29.37 -0.84 -8.11
C SER A 19 -30.71 -1.58 -8.27
N GLN A 20 -30.71 -2.91 -8.43
CA GLN A 20 -31.95 -3.71 -8.50
C GLN A 20 -32.63 -3.97 -7.14
N ALA A 21 -31.97 -3.69 -6.01
CA ALA A 21 -32.57 -3.89 -4.69
C ALA A 21 -33.56 -2.77 -4.27
N ARG A 22 -33.84 -1.77 -5.13
CA ARG A 22 -34.64 -0.58 -4.77
C ARG A 22 -35.87 -0.30 -5.63
N SER A 23 -36.28 -1.20 -6.53
CA SER A 23 -37.55 -1.03 -7.24
C SER A 23 -38.19 -2.38 -7.53
N ASN A 24 -39.05 -2.82 -6.61
CA ASN A 24 -40.09 -3.80 -6.91
C ASN A 24 -41.39 -3.31 -6.26
N VAL A 25 -42.18 -2.61 -7.05
CA VAL A 25 -43.61 -2.39 -6.81
C VAL A 25 -44.31 -3.64 -7.35
N THR A 26 -44.76 -4.51 -6.45
CA THR A 26 -45.53 -5.72 -6.82
C THR A 26 -47.03 -5.47 -6.67
N PRO A 27 -47.89 -5.94 -7.59
CA PRO A 27 -49.34 -5.75 -7.51
C PRO A 27 -49.97 -6.63 -6.42
N LYS A 28 -51.02 -6.10 -5.78
CA LYS A 28 -51.87 -6.79 -4.80
C LYS A 28 -52.54 -8.02 -5.42
N SER A 29 -52.24 -9.19 -4.87
CA SER A 29 -53.03 -10.42 -5.04
C SER A 29 -53.56 -10.85 -3.68
N THR A 30 -54.87 -11.03 -3.59
CA THR A 30 -55.63 -11.27 -2.36
C THR A 30 -55.99 -12.75 -2.28
N LEU A 31 -55.32 -13.51 -1.40
CA LEU A 31 -55.77 -14.83 -0.94
C LEU A 31 -55.51 -14.95 0.57
N PRO A 32 -56.43 -15.59 1.33
CA PRO A 32 -56.34 -15.67 2.79
C PRO A 32 -55.48 -16.86 3.21
N THR A 33 -54.38 -16.59 3.91
CA THR A 33 -53.53 -17.62 4.51
C THR A 33 -53.68 -17.61 6.02
N SER A 34 -53.96 -18.78 6.57
CA SER A 34 -54.12 -19.11 7.99
C SER A 34 -52.97 -18.61 8.87
N VAL A 35 -53.33 -17.99 9.99
CA VAL A 35 -52.43 -17.46 11.01
C VAL A 35 -51.84 -18.61 11.84
N SER A 36 -50.59 -18.97 11.56
CA SER A 36 -49.73 -19.70 12.50
C SER A 36 -48.74 -18.72 13.13
N THR A 37 -49.07 -18.23 14.32
CA THR A 37 -48.22 -17.38 15.16
C THR A 37 -47.19 -18.23 15.89
N THR A 38 -46.04 -18.45 15.25
CA THR A 38 -44.81 -18.83 15.96
C THR A 38 -43.69 -17.98 15.42
N SER A 39 -43.65 -16.72 15.86
CA SER A 39 -42.58 -15.78 15.55
C SER A 39 -41.33 -16.20 16.32
N ALA A 40 -40.41 -16.88 15.65
CA ALA A 40 -39.06 -17.06 16.17
C ALA A 40 -38.44 -15.68 16.48
N PRO A 41 -37.77 -15.50 17.62
CA PRO A 41 -37.12 -14.23 17.96
C PRO A 41 -36.13 -13.86 16.86
N ARG A 42 -36.37 -12.70 16.23
CA ARG A 42 -35.49 -12.14 15.20
C ARG A 42 -34.18 -11.75 15.87
N THR A 43 -33.13 -12.54 15.68
CA THR A 43 -31.78 -12.18 16.14
C THR A 43 -31.34 -10.93 15.38
N GLU A 44 -31.32 -9.78 16.04
CA GLU A 44 -30.80 -8.55 15.44
C GLU A 44 -29.30 -8.73 15.19
N VAL A 45 -28.90 -8.69 13.91
CA VAL A 45 -27.49 -8.71 13.55
C VAL A 45 -26.89 -7.37 13.97
N PRO A 46 -25.84 -7.34 14.81
CA PRO A 46 -25.21 -6.10 15.24
C PRO A 46 -24.76 -5.27 14.04
N LYS A 47 -25.05 -3.97 14.05
CA LYS A 47 -24.60 -3.05 13.00
C LYS A 47 -23.07 -3.01 12.99
N THR A 48 -22.46 -3.22 11.83
CA THR A 48 -21.01 -3.09 11.65
C THR A 48 -20.61 -1.62 11.57
N ALA A 49 -19.45 -1.27 12.12
CA ALA A 49 -18.89 0.07 11.98
C ALA A 49 -18.52 0.36 10.51
N THR A 50 -18.55 1.63 10.13
CA THR A 50 -18.10 2.08 8.80
C THR A 50 -17.13 3.24 8.93
N VAL A 51 -16.23 3.43 7.97
CA VAL A 51 -15.28 4.58 7.95
C VAL A 51 -15.97 5.95 7.92
N ARG A 52 -17.29 5.98 7.65
CA ARG A 52 -18.13 7.17 7.68
C ARG A 52 -18.75 7.45 9.05
N ASP A 53 -18.62 6.53 10.00
CA ASP A 53 -19.12 6.73 11.36
C ASP A 53 -18.31 7.88 12.00
N ALA A 54 -19.00 8.89 12.54
CA ALA A 54 -18.34 10.09 13.08
C ALA A 54 -17.38 9.78 14.25
N ASP A 55 -17.66 8.69 14.99
CA ASP A 55 -16.87 8.17 16.10
C ASP A 55 -15.88 7.07 15.67
N PHE A 56 -15.68 6.83 14.36
CA PHE A 56 -14.85 5.73 13.87
C PHE A 56 -13.42 5.77 14.40
N LYS A 57 -12.79 6.96 14.45
CA LYS A 57 -11.44 7.13 15.04
C LYS A 57 -11.41 6.63 16.49
N TYR A 58 -12.39 7.03 17.29
CA TYR A 58 -12.46 6.70 18.72
C TYR A 58 -12.87 5.25 19.00
N THR A 59 -13.73 4.68 18.16
CA THR A 59 -14.25 3.32 18.37
C THR A 59 -13.40 2.27 17.67
N GLN A 60 -12.77 2.54 16.53
CA GLN A 60 -12.05 1.52 15.76
C GLN A 60 -10.54 1.70 15.77
N LEU A 61 -10.03 2.94 15.61
CA LEU A 61 -8.60 3.21 15.47
C LEU A 61 -7.90 3.27 16.83
N ILE A 62 -8.36 4.13 17.75
CA ILE A 62 -7.73 4.32 19.08
C ILE A 62 -7.66 3.00 19.87
N PRO A 63 -8.70 2.14 19.91
CA PRO A 63 -8.63 0.87 20.63
C PRO A 63 -7.60 -0.10 20.08
N ARG A 64 -7.07 0.13 18.86
CA ARG A 64 -5.99 -0.64 18.23
C ARG A 64 -4.62 0.01 18.39
N GLY A 65 -4.53 1.02 19.25
CA GLY A 65 -3.31 1.77 19.52
C GLY A 65 -2.89 2.71 18.39
N VAL A 66 -3.80 3.07 17.47
CA VAL A 66 -3.51 4.06 16.42
C VAL A 66 -3.42 5.44 17.04
N GLU A 67 -2.34 6.14 16.76
CA GLU A 67 -2.09 7.51 17.20
C GLU A 67 -1.79 8.37 15.96
N ILE A 68 -2.67 9.33 15.67
CA ILE A 68 -2.54 10.23 14.52
C ILE A 68 -1.94 11.54 15.03
N CYS A 69 -0.72 11.84 14.60
CA CYS A 69 -0.02 13.08 14.92
C CYS A 69 -0.45 14.18 13.93
N GLU A 70 -1.33 15.08 14.36
CA GLU A 70 -1.89 16.15 13.51
C GLU A 70 -0.99 17.40 13.42
N TYR A 71 -0.04 17.58 14.35
CA TYR A 71 0.68 18.86 14.56
C TYR A 71 2.20 18.76 14.49
N GLU A 72 2.75 17.77 13.79
CA GLU A 72 4.20 17.77 13.58
C GLU A 72 4.59 18.77 12.49
N ASN A 73 5.69 19.48 12.72
CA ASN A 73 6.25 20.38 11.73
C ASN A 73 6.43 19.59 10.42
N PRO A 74 5.88 20.09 9.30
CA PRO A 74 6.03 19.41 8.02
C PRO A 74 7.52 19.20 7.75
N ASN A 75 7.87 18.07 7.15
CA ASN A 75 9.26 17.79 6.83
C ASN A 75 9.74 18.83 5.80
N LEU A 76 10.48 19.83 6.28
CA LEU A 76 10.97 20.96 5.48
C LEU A 76 11.94 20.50 4.38
N ASP A 77 12.55 19.32 4.54
CA ASP A 77 13.53 18.79 3.59
C ASP A 77 12.88 18.04 2.41
N GLY A 78 11.55 17.94 2.40
CA GLY A 78 10.75 17.29 1.36
C GLY A 78 10.94 15.78 1.30
N ALA A 79 10.55 15.18 0.16
CA ALA A 79 10.65 13.74 -0.04
C ALA A 79 12.10 13.24 0.10
N TYR A 80 13.06 13.88 -0.58
CA TYR A 80 14.46 13.48 -0.56
C TYR A 80 15.08 13.53 0.84
N GLY A 81 14.77 14.56 1.63
CA GLY A 81 15.25 14.65 3.00
C GLY A 81 14.64 13.58 3.91
N HIS A 82 13.35 13.29 3.75
CA HIS A 82 12.68 12.19 4.46
C HIS A 82 13.36 10.83 4.23
N PHE A 83 13.77 10.57 2.99
CA PHE A 83 14.40 9.32 2.61
C PHE A 83 15.92 9.33 2.67
N GLY A 84 16.55 10.49 2.95
CA GLY A 84 18.00 10.65 2.91
C GLY A 84 18.61 10.38 1.54
N SER A 85 17.85 10.63 0.46
CA SER A 85 18.25 10.35 -0.92
C SER A 85 18.80 11.61 -1.62
N LYS A 86 19.51 11.39 -2.73
CA LYS A 86 19.98 12.49 -3.58
C LYS A 86 18.85 12.95 -4.49
N ARG A 87 18.81 14.24 -4.79
CA ARG A 87 17.94 14.80 -5.82
C ARG A 87 18.52 14.51 -7.21
N PRO A 88 17.69 14.24 -8.23
CA PRO A 88 18.16 14.21 -9.62
C PRO A 88 18.69 15.60 -9.99
N SER A 89 19.84 15.65 -10.67
CA SER A 89 20.44 16.92 -11.11
C SER A 89 19.60 17.63 -12.17
N ASN A 90 18.85 16.86 -12.96
CA ASN A 90 17.96 17.35 -14.01
C ASN A 90 16.58 16.67 -13.86
N PRO A 91 15.50 17.43 -13.61
CA PRO A 91 14.14 16.86 -13.51
C PRO A 91 13.69 16.09 -14.75
N ALA A 92 14.18 16.46 -15.94
CA ALA A 92 13.86 15.77 -17.19
C ALA A 92 14.44 14.35 -17.27
N GLU A 93 15.49 14.06 -16.51
CA GLU A 93 16.16 12.74 -16.42
C GLU A 93 15.76 12.00 -15.14
N SER A 94 14.66 12.40 -14.49
CA SER A 94 14.21 11.83 -13.23
C SER A 94 13.98 10.32 -13.31
N ARG A 95 13.39 9.83 -14.40
CA ARG A 95 13.15 8.38 -14.60
C ARG A 95 14.45 7.61 -14.67
N GLU A 96 15.39 8.05 -15.50
CA GLU A 96 16.71 7.44 -15.67
C GLU A 96 17.48 7.48 -14.35
N PHE A 97 17.40 8.58 -13.61
CA PHE A 97 17.96 8.71 -12.28
C PHE A 97 17.41 7.62 -11.34
N TYR A 98 16.09 7.51 -11.18
CA TYR A 98 15.47 6.52 -10.30
C TYR A 98 15.77 5.09 -10.72
N ARG A 99 15.68 4.80 -12.02
CA ARG A 99 16.07 3.51 -12.60
C ARG A 99 17.50 3.15 -12.23
N SER A 100 18.45 4.08 -12.40
CA SER A 100 19.86 3.84 -12.09
C SER A 100 20.09 3.56 -10.59
N VAL A 101 19.35 4.26 -9.71
CA VAL A 101 19.43 4.03 -8.26
C VAL A 101 18.93 2.65 -7.88
N VAL A 102 17.80 2.22 -8.46
CA VAL A 102 17.26 0.87 -8.24
C VAL A 102 18.21 -0.18 -8.80
N GLN A 103 18.71 -0.01 -10.03
CA GLN A 103 19.71 -0.91 -10.63
C GLN A 103 20.93 -1.07 -9.73
N LYS A 104 21.49 0.03 -9.22
CA LYS A 104 22.65 0.01 -8.33
C LYS A 104 22.35 -0.68 -7.00
N ALA A 105 21.19 -0.42 -6.39
CA ALA A 105 20.80 -1.05 -5.13
C ALA A 105 20.65 -2.58 -5.26
N LEU A 106 20.45 -3.07 -6.48
CA LEU A 106 20.22 -4.48 -6.79
C LEU A 106 21.42 -5.17 -7.45
N ALA A 107 22.51 -4.44 -7.71
CA ALA A 107 23.70 -4.99 -8.33
C ALA A 107 24.17 -6.26 -7.57
N GLY A 108 24.31 -7.37 -8.29
CA GLY A 108 24.70 -8.66 -7.74
C GLY A 108 23.57 -9.51 -7.12
N ARG A 109 22.29 -9.07 -7.20
CA ARG A 109 21.15 -9.83 -6.64
C ARG A 109 20.21 -10.49 -7.67
N ALA A 110 20.34 -10.18 -8.96
CA ALA A 110 20.11 -11.03 -10.14
C ALA A 110 20.18 -10.19 -11.44
N ASP A 111 20.15 -10.84 -12.59
CA ASP A 111 20.01 -10.28 -13.95
C ASP A 111 18.62 -9.67 -14.19
N ARG A 112 18.16 -8.75 -13.32
CA ARG A 112 16.75 -8.34 -13.25
C ARG A 112 16.42 -7.21 -14.21
N ASP A 113 15.46 -7.44 -15.09
CA ASP A 113 14.69 -6.38 -15.71
C ASP A 113 13.85 -5.66 -14.63
N ILE A 114 14.22 -4.42 -14.35
CA ILE A 114 13.43 -3.53 -13.50
C ILE A 114 12.39 -2.88 -14.39
N ASP A 115 11.12 -3.10 -14.03
CA ASP A 115 10.06 -2.29 -14.59
C ASP A 115 10.08 -0.91 -13.92
N ASP A 116 10.57 0.07 -14.66
CA ASP A 116 10.71 1.45 -14.21
C ASP A 116 9.53 2.33 -14.66
N SER A 117 8.50 1.75 -15.28
CA SER A 117 7.31 2.49 -15.77
C SER A 117 6.53 3.17 -14.64
N ILE A 118 6.75 2.73 -13.40
CA ILE A 118 6.19 3.33 -12.18
C ILE A 118 6.81 4.69 -11.84
N PHE A 119 8.01 5.01 -12.35
CA PHE A 119 8.63 6.30 -12.10
C PHE A 119 8.04 7.36 -13.03
N LEU A 120 7.61 8.46 -12.44
CA LEU A 120 7.00 9.57 -13.13
C LEU A 120 8.07 10.52 -13.66
N PRO A 121 7.89 11.05 -14.89
CA PRO A 121 8.75 12.10 -15.38
C PRO A 121 8.44 13.38 -14.62
N MET A 122 9.45 14.21 -14.42
CA MET A 122 9.32 15.50 -13.71
C MET A 122 9.74 16.67 -14.60
N ASP A 123 9.73 16.48 -15.92
CA ASP A 123 9.96 17.56 -16.87
C ASP A 123 8.80 18.56 -16.87
N THR A 124 9.08 19.78 -17.32
CA THR A 124 8.13 20.89 -17.33
C THR A 124 6.84 20.56 -18.09
N ASN A 125 6.89 19.76 -19.16
CA ASN A 125 5.68 19.44 -19.93
C ASN A 125 4.77 18.51 -19.14
N PHE A 126 5.33 17.50 -18.48
CA PHE A 126 4.53 16.60 -17.65
C PHE A 126 3.93 17.32 -16.43
N VAL A 127 4.72 18.14 -15.73
CA VAL A 127 4.25 18.97 -14.61
C VAL A 127 3.08 19.87 -15.04
N LYS A 128 3.24 20.60 -16.15
CA LYS A 128 2.16 21.45 -16.71
C LYS A 128 0.94 20.65 -17.14
N SER A 129 1.13 19.44 -17.64
CA SER A 129 0.02 18.54 -18.00
C SER A 129 -0.81 18.16 -16.76
N VAL A 130 -0.15 17.78 -15.66
CA VAL A 130 -0.83 17.46 -14.39
C VAL A 130 -1.55 18.67 -13.82
N LEU A 131 -0.86 19.81 -13.70
CA LEU A 131 -1.42 21.08 -13.25
C LEU A 131 -2.66 21.48 -14.07
N THR A 132 -2.55 21.43 -15.40
CA THR A 132 -3.64 21.80 -16.30
C THR A 132 -4.83 20.84 -16.16
N ALA A 133 -4.58 19.53 -16.05
CA ALA A 133 -5.63 18.54 -15.93
C ALA A 133 -6.42 18.70 -14.62
N TYR A 134 -5.73 18.76 -13.48
CA TYR A 134 -6.36 18.94 -12.18
C TYR A 134 -7.06 20.31 -12.08
N GLY A 135 -6.42 21.38 -12.53
CA GLY A 135 -7.04 22.71 -12.56
C GLY A 135 -8.30 22.78 -13.42
N ARG A 136 -8.33 22.07 -14.57
CA ARG A 136 -9.56 21.97 -15.40
C ARG A 136 -10.64 21.14 -14.73
N MET A 137 -10.30 19.98 -14.17
CA MET A 137 -11.24 19.12 -13.46
C MET A 137 -11.85 19.82 -12.24
N GLY A 138 -11.03 20.54 -11.46
CA GLY A 138 -11.46 21.35 -10.33
C GLY A 138 -12.44 22.45 -10.73
N LYS A 139 -12.09 23.25 -11.75
CA LYS A 139 -12.97 24.31 -12.28
C LYS A 139 -14.29 23.78 -12.85
N ALA A 140 -14.25 22.61 -13.48
CA ALA A 140 -15.43 21.97 -14.06
C ALA A 140 -16.31 21.25 -13.01
N GLY A 141 -15.84 21.10 -11.76
CA GLY A 141 -16.59 20.42 -10.71
C GLY A 141 -16.90 18.95 -11.04
N VAL A 142 -15.99 18.26 -11.73
CA VAL A 142 -16.20 16.86 -12.13
C VAL A 142 -16.23 15.92 -10.91
N SER A 143 -16.81 14.73 -11.07
CA SER A 143 -16.88 13.72 -10.02
C SER A 143 -15.51 13.11 -9.68
N GLU A 144 -15.38 12.50 -8.50
CA GLU A 144 -14.21 11.70 -8.07
C GLU A 144 -13.70 10.71 -9.11
N ALA A 145 -14.60 10.05 -9.85
CA ALA A 145 -14.23 9.09 -10.88
C ALA A 145 -13.32 9.68 -11.97
N TRP A 146 -13.45 10.98 -12.29
CA TRP A 146 -12.60 11.65 -13.27
C TRP A 146 -11.20 11.91 -12.70
N PHE A 147 -11.11 12.41 -11.47
CA PHE A 147 -9.83 12.60 -10.77
C PHE A 147 -9.10 11.27 -10.60
N LYS A 148 -9.79 10.25 -10.07
CA LYS A 148 -9.28 8.89 -9.93
C LYS A 148 -8.82 8.31 -11.27
N GLY A 149 -9.66 8.42 -12.31
CA GLY A 149 -9.34 7.90 -13.64
C GLY A 149 -8.09 8.54 -14.25
N TYR A 150 -7.97 9.87 -14.16
CA TYR A 150 -6.77 10.58 -14.60
C TYR A 150 -5.54 10.14 -13.81
N ALA A 151 -5.64 10.10 -12.48
CA ALA A 151 -4.54 9.74 -11.60
C ALA A 151 -4.05 8.30 -11.86
N CYS A 152 -4.95 7.33 -11.96
CA CYS A 152 -4.59 5.93 -12.27
C CYS A 152 -3.91 5.80 -13.64
N GLN A 153 -4.27 6.66 -14.60
CA GLN A 153 -3.70 6.63 -15.94
C GLN A 153 -2.33 7.34 -16.03
N LYS A 154 -2.12 8.39 -15.24
CA LYS A 154 -0.98 9.31 -15.43
C LYS A 154 -0.02 9.37 -14.24
N LEU A 155 -0.51 9.24 -13.02
CA LEU A 155 0.28 9.38 -11.79
C LEU A 155 0.57 8.04 -11.11
N PHE A 156 -0.37 7.11 -11.17
CA PHE A 156 -0.24 5.79 -10.53
C PHE A 156 -0.17 4.71 -11.59
N VAL A 157 0.82 4.84 -12.47
CA VAL A 157 1.09 3.88 -13.54
C VAL A 157 1.77 2.66 -12.92
N GLY A 158 1.40 1.47 -13.36
CA GLY A 158 2.12 0.26 -13.00
C GLY A 158 1.87 -0.86 -14.00
N PRO A 159 2.80 -1.81 -14.10
CA PRO A 159 2.65 -2.95 -14.98
C PRO A 159 1.46 -3.84 -14.58
N TYR A 160 0.75 -4.29 -15.60
CA TYR A 160 -0.12 -5.47 -15.53
C TYR A 160 0.65 -6.77 -15.84
N ALA A 161 1.96 -6.68 -16.09
CA ALA A 161 2.83 -7.76 -16.59
C ALA A 161 2.96 -8.98 -15.66
N VAL A 162 2.30 -8.98 -14.49
CA VAL A 162 2.27 -10.15 -13.59
C VAL A 162 1.38 -11.28 -14.11
N LEU A 163 0.68 -11.07 -15.22
CA LEU A 163 -0.12 -12.12 -15.88
C LEU A 163 0.72 -13.09 -16.72
N GLU A 164 1.98 -12.78 -17.00
CA GLU A 164 2.85 -13.68 -17.76
C GLU A 164 3.50 -14.70 -16.81
N ASP A 165 3.29 -15.99 -17.12
CA ASP A 165 3.74 -17.18 -16.38
C ASP A 165 5.26 -17.40 -16.54
N ASP A 166 6.01 -16.32 -16.42
CA ASP A 166 7.46 -16.30 -16.54
C ASP A 166 8.11 -16.66 -15.20
N THR A 167 9.07 -17.56 -15.30
CA THR A 167 9.92 -18.03 -14.20
C THR A 167 11.00 -17.02 -13.81
N GLU A 168 11.29 -16.03 -14.64
CA GLU A 168 12.36 -15.07 -14.37
C GLU A 168 12.07 -14.20 -13.14
N ARG A 169 13.17 -13.84 -12.46
CA ARG A 169 13.09 -12.97 -11.28
C ARG A 169 12.96 -11.53 -11.74
N GLN A 170 11.79 -10.96 -11.49
CA GLN A 170 11.54 -9.55 -11.77
C GLN A 170 11.31 -8.81 -10.46
N LEU A 171 11.97 -7.66 -10.30
CA LEU A 171 11.57 -6.71 -9.27
C LEU A 171 10.64 -5.67 -9.92
N CYS A 172 9.36 -5.73 -9.57
CA CYS A 172 8.40 -4.74 -10.01
C CYS A 172 7.39 -4.44 -8.89
N ALA A 173 6.89 -3.21 -8.91
CA ALA A 173 5.72 -2.83 -8.15
C ALA A 173 4.48 -3.01 -9.03
N VAL A 174 3.43 -3.56 -8.43
CA VAL A 174 2.21 -3.93 -9.14
C VAL A 174 1.08 -3.07 -8.62
N LEU A 175 0.44 -2.33 -9.51
CA LEU A 175 -0.77 -1.58 -9.19
C LEU A 175 -1.94 -2.55 -9.02
N CYS A 176 -2.56 -2.53 -7.85
CA CYS A 176 -3.71 -3.34 -7.48
C CYS A 176 -4.91 -2.42 -7.19
N PRO A 177 -5.77 -2.13 -8.17
CA PRO A 177 -6.93 -1.27 -7.98
C PRO A 177 -8.07 -2.00 -7.26
N GLU A 178 -8.65 -1.37 -6.23
CA GLU A 178 -9.86 -1.82 -5.52
C GLU A 178 -9.83 -3.28 -5.01
N VAL A 179 -8.64 -3.81 -4.71
CA VAL A 179 -8.48 -5.20 -4.26
C VAL A 179 -8.97 -5.33 -2.82
N SER A 180 -9.94 -6.23 -2.59
CA SER A 180 -10.43 -6.53 -1.23
C SER A 180 -9.35 -7.21 -0.39
N LEU A 181 -9.11 -6.66 0.80
CA LEU A 181 -8.16 -7.17 1.80
C LEU A 181 -8.85 -7.69 3.05
N LYS A 182 -9.98 -8.37 2.86
CA LYS A 182 -10.71 -8.99 3.95
C LYS A 182 -9.82 -10.00 4.71
N PRO A 183 -9.63 -9.83 6.03
CA PRO A 183 -8.96 -10.82 6.84
C PRO A 183 -9.63 -12.19 6.73
N SER A 184 -8.82 -13.23 6.63
CA SER A 184 -9.27 -14.61 6.53
C SER A 184 -8.67 -15.42 7.67
N SER A 185 -9.51 -16.21 8.33
CA SER A 185 -9.09 -17.19 9.33
C SER A 185 -8.90 -18.59 8.74
N SER A 186 -8.97 -18.74 7.41
CA SER A 186 -8.83 -20.03 6.76
C SER A 186 -7.46 -20.64 7.07
N THR A 187 -7.46 -21.83 7.66
CA THR A 187 -6.25 -22.61 7.95
C THR A 187 -5.52 -23.06 6.69
N SER A 188 -6.19 -23.04 5.53
CA SER A 188 -5.66 -23.59 4.28
C SER A 188 -4.89 -22.58 3.42
N ARG A 189 -5.17 -21.27 3.51
CA ARG A 189 -4.49 -20.23 2.70
C ARG A 189 -4.55 -18.84 3.35
N CYS A 190 -3.42 -18.13 3.22
CA CYS A 190 -3.20 -16.70 3.48
C CYS A 190 -3.46 -16.20 4.91
N ILE A 191 -2.36 -15.86 5.57
CA ILE A 191 -2.29 -15.16 6.85
C ILE A 191 -2.43 -13.65 6.56
N TRP A 192 -3.66 -13.18 6.28
CA TRP A 192 -3.99 -11.74 6.31
C TRP A 192 -4.88 -11.46 7.50
N HIS A 193 -4.36 -10.70 8.46
CA HIS A 193 -5.00 -10.54 9.76
C HIS A 193 -5.51 -9.14 9.98
N ALA A 194 -6.65 -9.07 10.67
CA ALA A 194 -7.11 -7.84 11.27
C ALA A 194 -6.11 -7.40 12.37
N PRO A 195 -5.77 -6.09 12.44
CA PRO A 195 -5.03 -5.54 13.56
C PRO A 195 -5.82 -5.76 14.87
N PRO A 196 -5.15 -6.22 15.95
CA PRO A 196 -5.81 -6.59 17.19
C PRO A 196 -6.28 -5.34 17.95
N ILE A 197 -7.35 -5.50 18.74
CA ILE A 197 -7.75 -4.53 19.75
C ILE A 197 -6.80 -4.69 20.94
N ILE A 198 -6.21 -3.57 21.37
CA ILE A 198 -5.23 -3.49 22.46
C ILE A 198 -5.88 -2.88 23.71
N SER A 199 -6.94 -2.10 23.52
CA SER A 199 -7.77 -1.60 24.62
C SER A 199 -8.51 -2.72 25.36
N ASN A 200 -8.66 -2.56 26.67
CA ASN A 200 -9.48 -3.46 27.50
C ASN A 200 -11.00 -3.32 27.21
N GLN A 201 -11.40 -2.27 26.49
CA GLN A 201 -12.79 -2.03 26.11
C GLN A 201 -12.96 -2.31 24.61
N PRO A 202 -13.59 -3.43 24.22
CA PRO A 202 -13.87 -3.70 22.82
C PRO A 202 -14.91 -2.70 22.29
N PRO A 203 -14.86 -2.37 20.98
CA PRO A 203 -15.85 -1.49 20.39
C PRO A 203 -17.23 -2.13 20.39
N SER A 204 -18.25 -1.29 20.58
CA SER A 204 -19.67 -1.68 20.51
C SER A 204 -20.08 -2.19 19.14
N LYS A 205 -19.44 -1.68 18.07
CA LYS A 205 -19.63 -2.14 16.69
C LYS A 205 -18.35 -2.80 16.18
N PRO A 206 -18.39 -4.03 15.67
CA PRO A 206 -17.23 -4.63 15.03
C PRO A 206 -16.97 -3.97 13.67
N PHE A 207 -15.70 -3.88 13.28
CA PHE A 207 -15.26 -3.51 11.94
C PHE A 207 -14.61 -4.72 11.27
N SER A 208 -15.02 -5.04 10.05
CA SER A 208 -14.61 -6.27 9.36
C SER A 208 -13.21 -6.22 8.76
N PHE A 209 -12.64 -5.02 8.61
CA PHE A 209 -11.41 -4.79 7.84
C PHE A 209 -11.48 -5.33 6.40
N ASP A 210 -12.67 -5.43 5.79
CA ASP A 210 -12.79 -5.59 4.35
C ASP A 210 -12.50 -4.25 3.66
N THR A 211 -11.21 -3.92 3.59
CA THR A 211 -10.73 -2.67 3.02
C THR A 211 -10.52 -2.83 1.52
N ARG A 212 -10.72 -1.75 0.78
CA ARG A 212 -10.64 -1.69 -0.68
C ARG A 212 -10.07 -0.34 -1.06
N ALA A 213 -8.77 -0.18 -0.89
CA ALA A 213 -8.18 1.08 -1.27
C ALA A 213 -8.35 1.32 -2.77
N ASP A 214 -8.52 2.58 -3.16
CA ASP A 214 -8.76 2.93 -4.55
C ASP A 214 -7.62 2.47 -5.46
N CYS A 215 -6.38 2.62 -4.98
CA CYS A 215 -5.17 2.06 -5.56
C CYS A 215 -4.23 1.58 -4.46
N GLN A 216 -3.50 0.50 -4.71
CA GLN A 216 -2.37 0.10 -3.89
C GLN A 216 -1.23 -0.40 -4.75
N PHE A 217 0.00 -0.15 -4.31
CA PHE A 217 1.18 -0.76 -4.90
C PHE A 217 1.68 -1.89 -4.02
N TRP A 218 1.81 -3.04 -4.65
CA TRP A 218 2.25 -4.30 -4.07
C TRP A 218 3.59 -4.70 -4.66
N LEU A 219 4.33 -5.56 -3.98
CA LEU A 219 5.49 -6.20 -4.57
C LEU A 219 5.06 -7.40 -5.40
N SER A 220 5.69 -7.59 -6.56
CA SER A 220 5.62 -8.85 -7.28
C SER A 220 6.38 -9.94 -6.53
N ASP A 221 5.77 -11.13 -6.40
CA ASP A 221 6.39 -12.32 -5.83
C ASP A 221 7.54 -12.85 -6.69
N LYS A 222 7.70 -12.34 -7.92
CA LYS A 222 8.84 -12.60 -8.78
C LYS A 222 10.17 -12.14 -8.17
N ILE A 223 10.13 -11.25 -7.16
CA ILE A 223 11.31 -10.92 -6.35
C ILE A 223 11.84 -12.13 -5.56
N ILE A 224 10.95 -13.04 -5.17
CA ILE A 224 11.24 -14.24 -4.41
C ILE A 224 11.83 -15.27 -5.37
N ASN A 225 12.86 -15.98 -4.92
CA ASN A 225 13.46 -17.07 -5.69
C ASN A 225 12.39 -18.08 -6.16
N PRO A 226 12.33 -18.41 -7.47
CA PRO A 226 11.45 -19.45 -7.98
C PRO A 226 11.47 -20.74 -7.16
N GLU A 227 12.65 -21.19 -6.69
CA GLU A 227 12.81 -22.45 -5.95
C GLU A 227 12.00 -22.51 -4.65
N TYR A 228 11.76 -21.38 -3.99
CA TYR A 228 11.01 -21.32 -2.75
C TYR A 228 9.79 -20.39 -2.77
N ARG A 229 9.49 -19.77 -3.92
CA ARG A 229 8.31 -18.91 -4.11
C ARG A 229 7.00 -19.64 -3.76
N THR A 230 6.90 -20.91 -4.15
CA THR A 230 5.73 -21.76 -3.85
C THR A 230 5.50 -21.96 -2.34
N HIS A 231 6.54 -21.80 -1.52
CA HIS A 231 6.46 -21.90 -0.07
C HIS A 231 6.12 -20.57 0.61
N ALA A 232 6.41 -19.43 -0.03
CA ALA A 232 6.17 -18.10 0.53
C ALA A 232 4.68 -17.86 0.86
N LYS A 233 3.75 -18.46 0.11
CA LYS A 233 2.29 -18.34 0.32
C LYS A 233 1.78 -18.82 1.68
N HIS A 234 2.60 -19.58 2.41
CA HIS A 234 2.26 -20.02 3.76
C HIS A 234 2.55 -18.96 4.82
N PHE A 235 3.34 -17.93 4.50
CA PHE A 235 3.84 -16.94 5.46
C PHE A 235 3.42 -15.51 5.11
N VAL A 236 3.24 -15.23 3.82
CA VAL A 236 2.72 -13.94 3.34
C VAL A 236 1.39 -14.13 2.63
N HIS A 237 0.54 -13.11 2.72
CA HIS A 237 -0.64 -13.04 1.88
C HIS A 237 -0.21 -12.82 0.43
N LEU A 238 -0.27 -13.89 -0.38
CA LEU A 238 -0.11 -13.84 -1.82
C LEU A 238 -1.48 -13.75 -2.48
N LYS A 239 -1.64 -12.77 -3.37
CA LYS A 239 -2.81 -12.69 -4.26
C LYS A 239 -2.62 -13.61 -5.46
N ASP A 240 -3.73 -13.93 -6.13
CA ASP A 240 -3.73 -14.81 -7.31
C ASP A 240 -2.84 -14.29 -8.44
N LEU A 241 -2.61 -12.98 -8.49
CA LEU A 241 -1.70 -12.31 -9.42
C LEU A 241 -0.24 -12.34 -8.96
N GLY A 242 0.17 -13.19 -8.02
CA GLY A 242 1.56 -13.24 -7.56
C GLY A 242 2.02 -11.95 -6.91
N THR A 243 1.17 -11.27 -6.13
CA THR A 243 1.56 -10.04 -5.41
C THR A 243 1.47 -10.20 -3.91
N PHE A 244 2.38 -9.55 -3.18
CA PHE A 244 2.43 -9.57 -1.71
C PHE A 244 2.90 -8.23 -1.14
N CYS A 245 2.72 -8.06 0.18
CA CYS A 245 3.24 -6.94 0.96
C CYS A 245 3.00 -5.57 0.30
N PRO A 246 1.77 -5.01 0.40
CA PRO A 246 1.55 -3.63 -0.02
C PRO A 246 2.48 -2.69 0.76
N TYR A 247 2.91 -1.63 0.10
CA TYR A 247 3.80 -0.62 0.70
C TYR A 247 3.30 0.81 0.51
N PHE A 248 2.37 1.01 -0.41
CA PHE A 248 1.78 2.30 -0.73
C PHE A 248 0.28 2.16 -1.04
N SER A 249 -0.57 2.89 -0.33
CA SER A 249 -2.02 2.94 -0.55
C SER A 249 -2.45 4.34 -0.95
N ILE A 250 -3.42 4.46 -1.85
CA ILE A 250 -3.94 5.73 -2.33
C ILE A 250 -5.46 5.73 -2.25
N GLU A 251 -6.02 6.83 -1.74
CA GLU A 251 -7.45 7.10 -1.60
C GLU A 251 -7.84 8.38 -2.34
N PHE A 252 -8.95 8.35 -3.07
CA PHE A 252 -9.52 9.51 -3.73
C PHE A 252 -10.84 9.91 -3.07
N LYS A 253 -11.13 11.21 -2.97
CA LYS A 253 -12.47 11.68 -2.58
C LYS A 253 -12.92 12.86 -3.44
N ALA A 254 -14.22 12.86 -3.77
CA ALA A 254 -14.87 13.86 -4.62
C ALA A 254 -14.94 15.27 -3.99
N THR A 255 -15.09 15.32 -2.66
CA THR A 255 -15.41 16.55 -1.94
C THR A 255 -14.55 16.69 -0.70
N THR A 256 -14.23 17.94 -0.34
CA THR A 256 -13.52 18.29 0.90
C THR A 256 -14.35 17.96 2.16
N GLY A 257 -15.66 17.77 2.02
CA GLY A 257 -16.53 17.30 3.10
C GLY A 257 -16.34 15.82 3.45
N ASP A 258 -15.69 15.04 2.58
CA ASP A 258 -15.34 13.64 2.82
C ASP A 258 -13.92 13.47 3.38
N ARG A 259 -13.22 14.55 3.77
CA ARG A 259 -11.85 14.49 4.31
C ARG A 259 -11.70 13.48 5.43
N GLN A 260 -12.58 13.55 6.44
CA GLN A 260 -12.56 12.60 7.56
C GLN A 260 -12.75 11.15 7.09
N VAL A 261 -13.53 10.93 6.03
CA VAL A 261 -13.72 9.59 5.45
C VAL A 261 -12.44 9.15 4.74
N ALA A 262 -11.78 10.04 3.99
CA ALA A 262 -10.48 9.79 3.38
C ALA A 262 -9.43 9.41 4.42
N ASP A 263 -9.33 10.21 5.49
CA ASP A 263 -8.39 10.01 6.60
C ASP A 263 -8.65 8.68 7.31
N ASN A 264 -9.92 8.36 7.61
CA ASN A 264 -10.29 7.09 8.21
C ASN A 264 -9.98 5.90 7.29
N GLN A 265 -10.24 6.03 5.99
CA GLN A 265 -10.00 4.97 5.01
C GLN A 265 -8.51 4.71 4.85
N ILE A 266 -7.70 5.75 4.61
CA ILE A 266 -6.24 5.60 4.49
C ILE A 266 -5.62 5.10 5.79
N ALA A 267 -6.14 5.53 6.95
CA ALA A 267 -5.68 5.05 8.25
C ALA A 267 -5.91 3.55 8.42
N VAL A 268 -7.08 3.06 8.00
CA VAL A 268 -7.45 1.64 8.04
C VAL A 268 -6.59 0.83 7.07
N ASP A 269 -6.44 1.28 5.83
CA ASP A 269 -5.64 0.61 4.80
C ASP A 269 -4.15 0.53 5.17
N GLY A 270 -3.61 1.64 5.70
CA GLY A 270 -2.25 1.68 6.21
C GLY A 270 -2.04 0.81 7.45
N LEU A 271 -2.99 0.82 8.39
CA LEU A 271 -2.92 0.00 9.60
C LEU A 271 -2.89 -1.50 9.29
N VAL A 272 -3.80 -1.99 8.44
CA VAL A 272 -3.87 -3.42 8.10
C VAL A 272 -2.63 -3.88 7.33
N SER A 273 -2.16 -3.06 6.39
CA SER A 273 -0.94 -3.34 5.62
C SER A 273 0.29 -3.39 6.53
N LEU A 274 0.45 -2.38 7.38
CA LEU A 274 1.56 -2.28 8.32
C LEU A 274 1.56 -3.44 9.32
N PHE A 275 0.41 -3.81 9.87
CA PHE A 275 0.31 -4.90 10.84
C PHE A 275 0.76 -6.23 10.23
N ASN A 276 0.32 -6.55 9.02
CA ASN A 276 0.73 -7.78 8.35
C ASN A 276 2.21 -7.77 7.99
N ARG A 277 2.77 -6.62 7.59
CA ARG A 277 4.23 -6.46 7.42
C ARG A 277 5.01 -6.63 8.72
N TYR A 278 4.53 -6.07 9.83
CA TYR A 278 5.11 -6.25 11.16
C TYR A 278 5.10 -7.72 11.58
N ARG A 279 4.01 -8.45 11.32
CA ARG A 279 3.92 -9.88 11.64
C ARG A 279 4.92 -10.70 10.85
N LEU A 280 5.10 -10.40 9.56
CA LEU A 280 6.16 -11.01 8.76
C LEU A 280 7.53 -10.80 9.41
N LYS A 281 7.83 -9.58 9.87
CA LYS A 281 9.10 -9.26 10.52
C LYS A 281 9.32 -10.05 11.82
N VAL A 282 8.29 -10.15 12.65
CA VAL A 282 8.38 -10.88 13.94
C VAL A 282 8.47 -12.38 13.74
N LEU A 283 7.80 -12.94 12.73
CA LEU A 283 7.95 -14.35 12.36
C LEU A 283 9.38 -14.66 11.93
N ALA A 284 9.98 -13.77 11.13
CA ALA A 284 11.37 -13.88 10.73
C ALA A 284 12.31 -13.69 11.92
N PHE A 285 12.08 -12.68 12.76
CA PHE A 285 12.97 -12.30 13.86
C PHE A 285 12.17 -12.04 15.15
N PRO A 286 11.92 -13.07 15.98
CA PRO A 286 11.10 -12.94 17.20
C PRO A 286 11.64 -11.96 18.24
N HIS A 287 12.93 -11.65 18.17
CA HIS A 287 13.61 -10.69 19.05
C HIS A 287 14.06 -9.45 18.28
N SER A 288 13.21 -8.98 17.37
CA SER A 288 13.48 -7.80 16.54
C SER A 288 13.80 -6.57 17.39
N THR A 289 14.90 -5.89 17.06
CA THR A 289 15.27 -4.60 17.63
C THR A 289 14.46 -3.47 16.99
N GLN A 290 14.37 -2.32 17.67
CA GLN A 290 13.73 -1.13 17.09
C GLN A 290 14.39 -0.71 15.76
N LYS A 291 15.69 -0.95 15.59
CA LYS A 291 16.40 -0.69 14.33
C LYS A 291 15.87 -1.55 13.18
N GLN A 292 15.53 -2.82 13.44
CA GLN A 292 14.97 -3.73 12.44
C GLN A 292 13.55 -3.34 12.01
N PHE A 293 12.80 -2.62 12.86
CA PHE A 293 11.49 -2.07 12.50
C PHE A 293 11.55 -0.76 11.70
N LYS A 294 12.72 -0.14 11.50
CA LYS A 294 12.83 1.09 10.71
C LYS A 294 12.29 0.95 9.28
N LEU A 295 12.43 -0.24 8.70
CA LEU A 295 11.94 -0.58 7.36
C LEU A 295 10.51 -1.13 7.35
N VAL A 296 9.95 -1.43 8.52
CA VAL A 296 8.53 -1.80 8.67
C VAL A 296 7.75 -0.51 8.75
N ARG A 297 7.42 0.04 7.59
CA ARG A 297 6.57 1.22 7.45
C ARG A 297 5.64 1.04 6.27
N HIS A 298 4.58 1.83 6.23
CA HIS A 298 3.65 1.89 5.10
C HIS A 298 3.40 3.35 4.76
N TYR A 299 3.22 3.65 3.47
CA TYR A 299 2.91 4.98 3.01
C TYR A 299 1.46 5.05 2.53
N GLY A 300 0.83 6.19 2.78
CA GLY A 300 -0.49 6.51 2.27
C GLY A 300 -0.47 7.81 1.47
N LEU A 301 -1.39 7.96 0.54
CA LEU A 301 -1.69 9.22 -0.13
C LEU A 301 -3.20 9.40 -0.19
N THR A 302 -3.70 10.54 0.25
CA THR A 302 -5.09 10.95 -0.04
C THR A 302 -5.06 12.02 -1.12
N MET A 303 -5.98 11.92 -2.08
CA MET A 303 -6.21 12.89 -3.16
C MET A 303 -7.66 13.38 -3.06
N GLU A 304 -7.86 14.58 -2.55
CA GLU A 304 -9.16 15.24 -2.38
C GLU A 304 -9.30 16.32 -3.45
N LYS A 305 -9.91 15.98 -4.59
CA LYS A 305 -9.85 16.81 -5.81
C LYS A 305 -8.40 17.08 -6.23
N ASP A 306 -7.96 18.32 -6.10
CA ASP A 306 -6.62 18.83 -6.36
C ASP A 306 -5.73 18.91 -5.11
N HIS A 307 -6.28 18.70 -3.91
CA HIS A 307 -5.51 18.66 -2.69
C HIS A 307 -4.97 17.25 -2.44
N TRP A 308 -3.78 17.15 -1.85
CA TRP A 308 -3.15 15.88 -1.57
C TRP A 308 -2.45 15.87 -0.21
N THR A 309 -2.42 14.71 0.44
CA THR A 309 -1.73 14.51 1.73
C THR A 309 -0.96 13.20 1.72
N VAL A 310 0.32 13.25 2.04
CA VAL A 310 1.20 12.09 2.19
C VAL A 310 1.23 11.65 3.65
N TRP A 311 0.99 10.36 3.87
CA TRP A 311 0.88 9.74 5.19
C TRP A 311 2.00 8.73 5.41
N LEU A 312 2.52 8.66 6.63
CA LEU A 312 3.46 7.64 7.09
C LEU A 312 2.90 6.86 8.26
N PHE A 313 2.96 5.54 8.15
CA PHE A 313 2.57 4.61 9.19
C PHE A 313 3.82 3.91 9.74
N GLN A 314 4.02 3.98 11.05
CA GLN A 314 5.14 3.32 11.74
C GLN A 314 4.62 2.47 12.91
N PRO A 315 5.17 1.27 13.14
CA PRO A 315 4.68 0.38 14.18
C PRO A 315 5.12 0.91 15.54
N LYS A 316 4.18 0.89 16.49
CA LYS A 316 4.52 1.02 17.91
C LYS A 316 4.74 -0.39 18.43
N THR A 317 5.87 -0.60 19.08
CA THR A 317 6.18 -1.87 19.73
C THR A 317 6.40 -1.67 21.22
N ALA A 318 5.85 -2.56 22.02
CA ALA A 318 6.13 -2.67 23.45
C ALA A 318 7.30 -3.64 23.69
N LYS A 319 7.55 -4.00 24.96
CA LYS A 319 8.58 -4.97 25.34
C LYS A 319 8.48 -6.25 24.50
N LYS A 320 9.65 -6.80 24.15
CA LYS A 320 9.80 -8.02 23.32
C LYS A 320 9.13 -7.91 21.94
N ALA A 321 9.21 -6.73 21.33
CA ALA A 321 8.66 -6.46 20.00
C ALA A 321 7.15 -6.71 19.87
N THR A 322 6.38 -6.65 20.97
CA THR A 322 4.93 -6.90 20.96
C THR A 322 4.19 -5.73 20.29
N TRP A 323 3.20 -6.00 19.44
CA TRP A 323 2.41 -4.97 18.77
C TRP A 323 1.69 -4.07 19.77
N ALA A 324 1.88 -2.75 19.63
CA ALA A 324 1.25 -1.72 20.46
C ALA A 324 0.47 -0.69 19.61
N GLY A 325 0.14 -1.05 18.37
CA GLY A 325 -0.53 -0.17 17.41
C GLY A 325 0.45 0.49 16.45
N CYS A 326 0.11 1.67 15.97
CA CYS A 326 0.95 2.44 15.07
C CYS A 326 0.86 3.95 15.34
N THR A 327 1.91 4.65 14.92
CA THR A 327 1.88 6.10 14.77
C THR A 327 1.61 6.43 13.32
N VAL A 328 0.70 7.36 13.07
CA VAL A 328 0.35 7.89 11.76
C VAL A 328 0.76 9.36 11.73
N ARG A 329 1.58 9.74 10.75
CA ARG A 329 2.12 11.09 10.62
C ARG A 329 1.77 11.63 9.24
N ILE A 330 1.39 12.89 9.17
CA ILE A 330 1.34 13.62 7.91
C ILE A 330 2.76 14.06 7.58
N LEU A 331 3.28 13.61 6.44
CA LEU A 331 4.62 13.99 5.99
C LEU A 331 4.60 15.30 5.22
N HIS A 332 3.56 15.49 4.39
CA HIS A 332 3.40 16.67 3.57
C HIS A 332 1.95 16.80 3.08
N THR A 333 1.54 18.03 2.83
CA THR A 333 0.26 18.37 2.20
C THR A 333 0.51 19.41 1.13
N GLY A 334 -0.24 19.37 0.03
CA GLY A 334 -0.19 20.40 -0.99
C GLY A 334 -1.39 20.35 -1.90
N SER A 335 -1.34 21.11 -2.97
CA SER A 335 -2.34 21.12 -4.02
C SER A 335 -1.75 20.83 -5.41
N CYS A 336 -2.61 20.65 -6.40
CA CYS A 336 -2.25 20.62 -7.82
C CYS A 336 -2.58 21.97 -8.49
N GLU A 337 -2.56 23.08 -7.74
CA GLU A 337 -2.83 24.43 -8.24
C GLU A 337 -1.57 25.18 -8.69
N THR A 338 -0.38 24.72 -8.27
CA THR A 338 0.91 25.34 -8.63
C THR A 338 1.87 24.30 -9.22
N GLU A 339 2.83 24.75 -10.05
CA GLU A 339 3.84 23.84 -10.61
C GLU A 339 4.74 23.26 -9.50
N GLU A 340 5.08 24.07 -8.48
CA GLU A 340 5.94 23.67 -7.36
C GLU A 340 5.33 22.55 -6.52
N GLU A 341 4.05 22.65 -6.17
CA GLU A 341 3.39 21.60 -5.40
C GLU A 341 3.16 20.34 -6.23
N VAL A 342 2.91 20.47 -7.54
CA VAL A 342 2.86 19.30 -8.44
C VAL A 342 4.22 18.60 -8.47
N VAL A 343 5.32 19.34 -8.61
CA VAL A 343 6.67 18.75 -8.53
C VAL A 343 6.85 18.02 -7.21
N THR A 344 6.48 18.64 -6.09
CA THR A 344 6.60 18.05 -4.75
C THR A 344 5.80 16.74 -4.63
N LEU A 345 4.58 16.68 -5.19
CA LEU A 345 3.79 15.45 -5.25
C LEU A 345 4.51 14.35 -6.04
N LEU A 346 5.06 14.68 -7.21
CA LEU A 346 5.79 13.72 -8.05
C LEU A 346 7.05 13.20 -7.36
N GLU A 347 7.78 14.06 -6.64
CA GLU A 347 8.94 13.67 -5.83
C GLU A 347 8.54 12.66 -4.75
N TRP A 348 7.44 12.89 -4.02
CA TRP A 348 6.94 11.95 -3.03
C TRP A 348 6.56 10.60 -3.63
N ILE A 349 5.84 10.59 -4.75
CA ILE A 349 5.44 9.35 -5.42
C ILE A 349 6.69 8.57 -5.85
N ASN A 350 7.63 9.23 -6.53
CA ASN A 350 8.85 8.59 -7.02
C ASN A 350 9.74 8.08 -5.88
N GLU A 351 9.92 8.87 -4.81
CA GLU A 351 10.71 8.44 -3.65
C GLU A 351 10.07 7.27 -2.89
N ILE A 352 8.74 7.23 -2.77
CA ILE A 352 8.02 6.10 -2.17
C ILE A 352 8.22 4.84 -3.02
N HIS A 353 8.14 4.94 -4.35
CA HIS A 353 8.43 3.82 -5.24
C HIS A 353 9.88 3.36 -5.15
N ARG A 354 10.84 4.30 -5.18
CA ARG A 354 12.28 4.01 -5.01
C ARG A 354 12.52 3.28 -3.70
N TRP A 355 11.98 3.79 -2.60
CA TRP A 355 12.08 3.14 -1.29
C TRP A 355 11.43 1.74 -1.29
N GLY A 356 10.24 1.64 -1.87
CA GLY A 356 9.49 0.39 -2.02
C GLY A 356 10.34 -0.69 -2.68
N LEU A 357 11.01 -0.35 -3.78
CA LEU A 357 11.85 -1.28 -4.53
C LEU A 357 13.23 -1.52 -3.91
N CYS A 358 13.90 -0.48 -3.40
CA CYS A 358 15.29 -0.59 -2.92
C CYS A 358 15.41 -1.13 -1.49
N GLU A 359 14.43 -0.87 -0.63
CA GLU A 359 14.56 -1.15 0.81
C GLU A 359 13.45 -2.08 1.30
N TYR A 360 12.20 -1.72 1.02
CA TYR A 360 11.06 -2.49 1.51
C TYR A 360 11.02 -3.89 0.88
N ALA A 361 11.22 -3.98 -0.43
CA ALA A 361 11.20 -5.24 -1.15
C ALA A 361 12.29 -6.20 -0.69
N LEU A 362 13.53 -5.70 -0.54
CA LEU A 362 14.65 -6.48 -0.02
C LEU A 362 14.41 -6.94 1.41
N GLY A 363 13.86 -6.08 2.26
CA GLY A 363 13.52 -6.46 3.64
C GLY A 363 12.41 -7.51 3.71
N CYS A 364 11.44 -7.47 2.79
CA CYS A 364 10.41 -8.52 2.70
C CYS A 364 11.00 -9.85 2.21
N GLU A 365 11.87 -9.82 1.20
CA GLU A 365 12.57 -11.02 0.70
C GLU A 365 13.43 -11.65 1.80
N GLU A 366 14.18 -10.85 2.56
CA GLU A 366 15.01 -11.32 3.69
C GLU A 366 14.16 -11.98 4.78
N ASP A 367 13.05 -11.35 5.17
CA ASP A 367 12.17 -11.93 6.19
C ASP A 367 11.56 -13.27 5.73
N VAL A 368 11.16 -13.39 4.46
CA VAL A 368 10.67 -14.65 3.89
C VAL A 368 11.76 -15.72 3.89
N LYS A 369 13.00 -15.38 3.48
CA LYS A 369 14.14 -16.30 3.50
C LYS A 369 14.44 -16.82 4.90
N GLU A 370 14.41 -15.93 5.90
CA GLU A 370 14.68 -16.28 7.29
C GLU A 370 13.61 -17.20 7.89
N ILE A 371 12.35 -17.02 7.53
CA ILE A 371 11.28 -17.92 7.96
C ILE A 371 11.46 -19.31 7.34
N LEU A 372 11.83 -19.35 6.06
CA LEU A 372 12.07 -20.61 5.35
C LEU A 372 13.28 -21.35 5.91
N SER A 373 14.36 -20.65 6.26
CA SER A 373 15.58 -21.27 6.81
C SER A 373 15.34 -21.98 8.14
N LYS A 374 14.44 -21.44 8.97
CA LYS A 374 14.07 -22.03 10.27
C LYS A 374 13.20 -23.27 10.17
N ASN A 375 12.34 -23.34 9.16
CA ASN A 375 11.36 -24.40 9.02
C ASN A 375 11.86 -25.58 8.16
N SER A 376 13.00 -25.42 7.50
CA SER A 376 13.45 -26.35 6.46
C SER A 376 14.72 -27.07 6.90
N GLY A 377 14.58 -28.25 7.52
CA GLY A 377 15.73 -29.11 7.83
C GLY A 377 16.56 -29.53 6.61
N ASN A 378 16.05 -29.35 5.38
CA ASN A 378 16.67 -29.82 4.13
C ASN A 378 16.72 -28.80 2.97
N LEU A 379 16.19 -27.57 3.09
CA LEU A 379 16.34 -26.57 2.02
C LEU A 379 17.68 -25.85 2.21
N ARG A 380 18.65 -26.09 1.31
CA ARG A 380 19.93 -25.37 1.28
C ARG A 380 19.73 -23.92 0.84
N ILE A 381 19.26 -23.07 1.75
CA ILE A 381 19.08 -21.63 1.51
C ILE A 381 20.43 -20.88 1.53
N SER A 382 21.44 -21.46 2.19
CA SER A 382 22.76 -20.84 2.43
C SER A 382 23.66 -20.69 1.19
N ALA A 383 23.33 -21.31 0.06
CA ALA A 383 24.14 -21.23 -1.16
C ALA A 383 23.80 -20.01 -2.05
N MET A 384 22.84 -19.17 -1.64
CA MET A 384 22.21 -18.21 -2.54
C MET A 384 22.41 -16.76 -2.08
N GLY A 385 23.52 -16.16 -2.50
CA GLY A 385 23.64 -14.72 -2.68
C GLY A 385 24.07 -13.88 -1.48
N VAL A 386 24.94 -14.41 -0.61
CA VAL A 386 25.81 -13.52 0.18
C VAL A 386 27.08 -13.32 -0.63
N SER A 387 27.11 -12.29 -1.48
CA SER A 387 28.37 -11.80 -2.04
C SER A 387 29.22 -11.29 -0.89
N LYS A 388 30.15 -12.13 -0.41
CA LYS A 388 31.23 -11.71 0.49
C LYS A 388 32.18 -10.83 -0.31
N GLU A 389 31.88 -9.54 -0.41
CA GLU A 389 32.85 -8.55 -0.89
C GLU A 389 32.47 -7.18 -0.33
N THR A 390 32.93 -6.91 0.89
CA THR A 390 33.31 -5.57 1.39
C THR A 390 33.77 -5.70 2.85
N GLU A 391 34.85 -6.43 3.08
CA GLU A 391 35.60 -6.31 4.34
C GLU A 391 37.06 -6.72 4.12
N THR A 392 37.83 -5.87 3.44
CA THR A 392 39.31 -5.79 3.56
C THR A 392 39.80 -4.54 2.83
N VAL A 393 39.81 -3.41 3.54
CA VAL A 393 40.90 -2.44 3.41
C VAL A 393 41.38 -2.19 4.83
N LYS A 394 42.24 -3.09 5.31
CA LYS A 394 43.10 -2.80 6.46
C LYS A 394 44.29 -2.01 5.94
N GLU A 395 44.49 -0.88 6.58
CA GLU A 395 45.73 -0.10 6.58
C GLU A 395 46.96 -1.01 6.66
N THR A 396 47.89 -0.82 5.75
CA THR A 396 49.30 -1.06 6.01
C THR A 396 50.01 0.25 5.81
N GLY A 397 50.22 0.96 6.93
CA GLY A 397 51.31 1.90 7.04
C GLY A 397 52.63 1.14 7.13
N THR A 398 53.62 1.59 6.38
CA THR A 398 55.03 1.28 6.63
C THR A 398 55.74 2.62 6.77
N VAL A 399 56.14 2.88 8.02
CA VAL A 399 57.19 3.81 8.41
C VAL A 399 58.52 3.10 8.16
N GLU A 400 59.41 3.70 7.39
CA GLU A 400 60.85 3.44 7.51
C GLU A 400 61.55 4.79 7.69
N GLU A 401 62.17 4.95 8.87
CA GLU A 401 63.26 5.87 9.14
C GLU A 401 64.55 5.28 8.54
N VAL A 402 65.28 6.08 7.74
CA VAL A 402 66.69 6.48 7.96
C VAL A 402 66.88 7.89 7.42
#